data_AF-A0A7D9CZN0-F1
#
_entry.id   AF-A0A7D9CZN0-F1
#
_cell.length_a   1.000
_cell.length_b   1.000
_cell.length_c   1.000
_cell.angle_alpha   90.00
_cell.angle_beta   90.00
_cell.angle_gamma   90.00
#
_symmetry.space_group_name_H-M   'P 1'
#
loop_
_entity.id
_entity.type
_entity.pdbx_description
1 polymer ?
#
loop_
_entity_poly.entity_id
_entity_poly.type
_entity_poly.pdbx_seq_one_letter_code
_entity_poly.pdbx_strand_id
1 'polypeptide(L)'
;MLFGNTILSSSILGLLTTARAASDVPSATTNYYSGNIYGYEKEETQSASQSASATSLASCNPLETTSCSPDPALASTIEDNFKSSSSHYTPYRFPSRITYGDDGVNFTLAERLDNPSLVSNDYIMFGRLEVQMKSAKGKGVISSFYLQSDDLDEIDLEWFGGDGSQVQSNFFSKGNTTTYDRGEYHSISDPRADFHNYTIDWTSSELKWYFDGELLRTLKNDSSSGYPQSPMRIYFGIWAGGDYDNGEGVIEWAGGLTDYSEAPFVMQVQNLVVSDYSTGSEYKYSGDSGDWTSIEAVDGKVMGRESKAINEFNEMVSGDSASSINSSSDSSETQKSTTSVISTDSVQHSSASRTSSIAAEDATSSADSSTITESVSSSTEITDNSTTLSTIYSEHSSENESGSTTVASSKASADQGEIVRPLYSCVAAITALIFAMI
;
A
#
# COMPACT_ATOMS: atom_id res chain seq x y z
N MET A 1 -43.76 74.28 9.98
CA MET A 1 -44.18 75.03 8.77
C MET A 1 -43.30 74.51 7.65
N LEU A 2 -43.81 73.83 6.62
CA LEU A 2 -44.57 74.36 5.46
C LEU A 2 -43.69 75.37 4.68
N PHE A 3 -43.35 75.24 3.39
CA PHE A 3 -43.70 74.34 2.24
C PHE A 3 -42.39 74.02 1.45
N GLY A 4 -42.27 73.24 0.36
CA GLY A 4 -43.18 72.47 -0.50
C GLY A 4 -42.84 72.65 -2.00
N ASN A 5 -43.07 71.61 -2.84
CA ASN A 5 -43.09 71.59 -4.34
C ASN A 5 -41.73 71.68 -5.11
N THR A 6 -41.29 70.65 -5.88
CA THR A 6 -41.63 70.21 -7.29
C THR A 6 -41.10 71.15 -8.40
N ILE A 7 -40.62 70.72 -9.60
CA ILE A 7 -40.69 69.42 -10.31
C ILE A 7 -39.49 69.22 -11.30
N LEU A 8 -39.22 67.95 -11.66
CA LEU A 8 -38.45 67.32 -12.78
C LEU A 8 -37.77 68.16 -13.90
N SER A 9 -36.57 67.71 -14.32
CA SER A 9 -36.28 67.32 -15.72
C SER A 9 -35.01 66.43 -15.82
N SER A 10 -34.94 65.54 -16.83
CA SER A 10 -33.95 64.45 -16.96
C SER A 10 -32.78 64.78 -17.90
N SER A 11 -31.59 64.17 -17.68
CA SER A 11 -30.96 63.17 -18.60
C SER A 11 -29.45 62.92 -18.36
N ILE A 12 -28.97 61.77 -18.88
CA ILE A 12 -27.57 61.37 -19.20
C ILE A 12 -26.67 60.79 -18.07
N LEU A 13 -26.82 59.47 -17.89
CA LEU A 13 -25.79 58.40 -17.98
C LEU A 13 -24.30 58.71 -17.74
N GLY A 14 -23.64 57.96 -16.85
CA GLY A 14 -22.16 57.87 -16.79
C GLY A 14 -21.57 57.09 -15.61
N LEU A 15 -21.25 55.80 -15.83
CA LEU A 15 -20.35 54.88 -15.07
C LEU A 15 -20.37 54.91 -13.52
N LEU A 16 -20.82 53.81 -12.92
CA LEU A 16 -20.42 53.40 -11.56
C LEU A 16 -19.18 52.50 -11.62
N THR A 17 -18.19 52.80 -10.78
CA THR A 17 -17.19 51.84 -10.31
C THR A 17 -17.13 51.94 -8.79
N THR A 18 -17.62 50.92 -8.08
CA THR A 18 -17.49 50.83 -6.62
C THR A 18 -17.12 49.41 -6.24
N ALA A 19 -15.94 49.27 -5.63
CA ALA A 19 -15.48 48.02 -5.06
C ALA A 19 -16.45 47.53 -3.98
N ARG A 20 -16.63 46.21 -3.89
CA ARG A 20 -17.33 45.56 -2.80
C ARG A 20 -16.42 44.46 -2.28
N ALA A 21 -16.06 44.53 -1.00
CA ALA A 21 -15.26 43.49 -0.36
C ALA A 21 -16.07 42.19 -0.33
N ALA A 22 -15.51 41.12 -0.89
CA ALA A 22 -15.99 39.76 -0.70
C ALA A 22 -15.25 39.17 0.49
N SER A 23 -16.01 38.71 1.49
CA SER A 23 -15.49 37.97 2.65
C SER A 23 -15.52 36.48 2.34
N ASP A 24 -14.61 36.03 1.47
CA ASP A 24 -14.44 34.62 1.15
C ASP A 24 -13.38 34.03 2.08
N VAL A 25 -13.84 33.30 3.10
CA VAL A 25 -13.00 32.37 3.86
C VAL A 25 -12.82 31.14 2.97
N PRO A 26 -11.59 30.75 2.58
CA PRO A 26 -11.40 29.52 1.82
C PRO A 26 -11.85 28.33 2.66
N SER A 27 -12.83 27.58 2.15
CA SER A 27 -13.17 26.27 2.70
C SER A 27 -11.97 25.36 2.49
N ALA A 28 -11.26 25.03 3.56
CA ALA A 28 -10.17 24.07 3.52
C ALA A 28 -10.73 22.66 3.24
N THR A 29 -10.82 22.30 1.97
CA THR A 29 -10.98 20.90 1.54
C THR A 29 -9.65 20.19 1.79
N THR A 30 -9.60 19.43 2.88
CA THR A 30 -8.52 18.48 3.14
C THR A 30 -8.51 17.41 2.05
N ASN A 31 -7.55 17.49 1.13
CA ASN A 31 -7.24 16.40 0.21
C ASN A 31 -6.43 15.35 0.98
N TYR A 32 -6.74 14.07 0.76
CA TYR A 32 -6.30 12.97 1.61
C TYR A 32 -5.77 11.78 0.80
N TYR A 33 -5.00 10.95 1.51
CA TYR A 33 -4.35 9.69 1.13
C TYR A 33 -4.78 9.08 -0.22
N SER A 34 -3.86 9.20 -1.17
CA SER A 34 -3.53 8.23 -2.21
C SER A 34 -2.00 8.28 -2.36
N GLY A 35 -1.34 7.21 -2.80
CA GLY A 35 0.11 7.11 -3.03
C GLY A 35 0.64 8.11 -4.07
N ASN A 36 -0.26 8.83 -4.75
CA ASN A 36 0.03 10.06 -5.48
C ASN A 36 1.00 10.97 -4.72
N ILE A 37 2.20 11.09 -5.29
CA ILE A 37 3.25 12.02 -4.88
C ILE A 37 2.83 13.46 -5.24
N TYR A 38 1.83 13.98 -4.51
CA TYR A 38 1.26 15.33 -4.67
C TYR A 38 2.17 16.41 -4.06
N GLY A 39 3.39 16.53 -4.59
CA GLY A 39 4.11 17.80 -4.52
C GLY A 39 3.42 18.82 -5.43
N TYR A 40 3.04 19.96 -4.83
CA TYR A 40 2.36 21.10 -5.45
C TYR A 40 2.66 21.33 -6.94
N GLU A 41 1.66 21.08 -7.79
CA GLU A 41 1.54 21.77 -9.08
C GLU A 41 0.98 23.17 -8.84
N LYS A 42 1.86 24.14 -8.55
CA LYS A 42 1.52 25.55 -8.74
C LYS A 42 1.61 25.87 -10.22
N GLU A 43 0.54 26.45 -10.77
CA GLU A 43 0.58 27.13 -12.06
C GLU A 43 1.58 28.31 -12.01
N GLU A 44 2.84 28.06 -12.38
CA GLU A 44 3.80 29.14 -12.58
C GLU A 44 3.45 29.93 -13.84
N THR A 45 2.80 31.08 -13.63
CA THR A 45 2.77 32.17 -14.61
C THR A 45 4.12 32.88 -14.65
N GLN A 46 5.18 32.17 -15.09
CA GLN A 46 6.51 32.74 -15.29
C GLN A 46 6.93 32.80 -16.77
N SER A 47 7.53 33.93 -17.12
CA SER A 47 7.94 34.29 -18.48
C SER A 47 9.17 33.49 -18.94
N ALA A 48 8.95 32.57 -19.88
CA ALA A 48 9.88 32.12 -20.92
C ALA A 48 11.40 32.21 -20.63
N SER A 49 12.02 31.08 -20.24
CA SER A 49 13.04 30.46 -21.12
C SER A 49 13.42 29.04 -20.68
N GLN A 50 13.80 28.23 -21.67
CA GLN A 50 14.36 26.87 -21.61
C GLN A 50 13.39 25.74 -21.21
N SER A 51 13.38 24.72 -22.07
CA SER A 51 12.50 23.56 -22.03
C SER A 51 13.13 22.44 -21.22
N ALA A 52 12.43 22.01 -20.17
CA ALA A 52 12.43 20.64 -19.70
C ALA A 52 10.97 20.19 -19.72
N SER A 53 10.62 19.32 -20.67
CA SER A 53 9.25 18.86 -20.83
C SER A 53 8.93 17.81 -19.77
N ALA A 54 8.49 18.24 -18.59
CA ALA A 54 7.71 17.38 -17.72
C ALA A 54 6.40 17.06 -18.46
N THR A 55 6.31 15.88 -19.07
CA THR A 55 5.06 15.38 -19.63
C THR A 55 4.13 15.06 -18.47
N SER A 56 3.23 15.99 -18.16
CA SER A 56 1.98 15.63 -17.51
C SER A 56 1.29 14.62 -18.41
N LEU A 57 1.35 13.35 -18.03
CA LEU A 57 0.45 12.32 -18.55
C LEU A 57 -0.96 12.82 -18.20
N ALA A 58 -1.66 13.35 -19.20
CA ALA A 58 -3.00 13.87 -19.02
C ALA A 58 -3.91 12.68 -18.66
N SER A 59 -4.23 12.55 -17.38
CA SER A 59 -4.96 11.41 -16.83
C SER A 59 -6.34 11.31 -17.48
N CYS A 60 -6.49 10.32 -18.35
CA CYS A 60 -7.76 10.05 -18.99
C CYS A 60 -8.49 9.02 -18.16
N ASN A 61 -9.38 9.44 -17.27
CA ASN A 61 -10.14 8.49 -16.46
C ASN A 61 -11.21 7.81 -17.35
N PRO A 62 -11.14 6.50 -17.59
CA PRO A 62 -12.03 5.78 -18.50
C PRO A 62 -13.44 5.56 -17.94
N LEU A 63 -13.68 5.83 -16.64
CA LEU A 63 -15.03 5.87 -16.06
C LEU A 63 -15.75 7.18 -16.42
N GLU A 64 -15.00 8.26 -16.66
CA GLU A 64 -15.53 9.59 -17.00
C GLU A 64 -15.61 9.83 -18.52
N THR A 65 -14.84 9.09 -19.33
CA THR A 65 -14.90 9.18 -20.80
C THR A 65 -14.52 7.89 -21.52
N THR A 66 -15.17 7.63 -22.65
CA THR A 66 -14.86 6.50 -23.55
C THR A 66 -13.75 6.80 -24.56
N SER A 67 -13.11 7.97 -24.47
CA SER A 67 -12.12 8.47 -25.45
C SER A 67 -10.67 8.22 -25.04
N CYS A 68 -10.40 7.44 -24.00
CA CYS A 68 -9.05 7.14 -23.57
C CYS A 68 -8.33 6.25 -24.59
N SER A 69 -7.05 6.52 -24.80
CA SER A 69 -6.18 5.64 -25.58
C SER A 69 -6.00 4.32 -24.83
N PRO A 70 -5.78 3.19 -25.51
CA PRO A 70 -5.32 1.97 -24.87
C PRO A 70 -3.98 2.19 -24.14
N ASP A 71 -3.83 1.52 -23.01
CA ASP A 71 -2.63 1.52 -22.19
C ASP A 71 -1.59 0.56 -22.78
N PRO A 72 -0.32 0.95 -23.00
CA PRO A 72 0.71 0.03 -23.48
C PRO A 72 0.94 -1.10 -22.46
N ALA A 73 0.93 -2.35 -22.92
CA ALA A 73 1.04 -3.53 -22.07
C ALA A 73 2.48 -4.05 -22.00
N LEU A 74 2.97 -4.34 -20.79
CA LEU A 74 4.28 -4.95 -20.58
C LEU A 74 4.34 -6.36 -21.19
N ALA A 75 3.28 -7.15 -20.97
CA ALA A 75 3.04 -8.49 -21.53
C ALA A 75 4.25 -9.47 -21.42
N SER A 76 5.12 -9.24 -20.45
CA SER A 76 6.44 -9.86 -20.30
C SER A 76 6.87 -9.95 -18.83
N THR A 77 8.04 -10.54 -18.60
CA THR A 77 8.71 -10.54 -17.31
C THR A 77 10.04 -9.82 -17.51
N ILE A 78 10.32 -8.82 -16.67
CA ILE A 78 11.51 -7.96 -16.75
C ILE A 78 12.20 -7.89 -15.39
N GLU A 79 13.49 -7.54 -15.43
CA GLU A 79 14.34 -7.32 -14.26
C GLU A 79 15.19 -6.06 -14.50
N ASP A 80 15.18 -5.13 -13.56
CA ASP A 80 15.95 -3.89 -13.60
C ASP A 80 16.78 -3.69 -12.32
N ASN A 81 18.09 -3.94 -12.44
CA ASN A 81 19.07 -3.72 -11.36
C ASN A 81 19.53 -2.26 -11.18
N PHE A 82 18.99 -1.35 -12.00
CA PHE A 82 19.23 0.10 -11.95
C PHE A 82 20.71 0.56 -11.85
N LYS A 83 21.70 -0.23 -12.30
CA LYS A 83 23.11 0.22 -12.36
C LYS A 83 23.35 1.32 -13.40
N SER A 84 22.38 1.46 -14.31
CA SER A 84 22.20 2.59 -15.22
C SER A 84 20.70 2.85 -15.39
N SER A 85 20.33 3.94 -16.07
CA SER A 85 18.94 4.20 -16.47
C SER A 85 18.33 3.02 -17.23
N SER A 86 17.15 2.56 -16.78
CA SER A 86 16.36 1.53 -17.46
C SER A 86 15.69 2.05 -18.73
N SER A 87 15.37 1.14 -19.66
CA SER A 87 14.44 1.40 -20.77
C SER A 87 12.96 1.20 -20.43
N HIS A 88 12.66 0.56 -19.29
CA HIS A 88 11.29 0.26 -18.84
C HIS A 88 10.69 1.37 -17.97
N TYR A 89 11.53 2.27 -17.45
CA TYR A 89 11.14 3.34 -16.54
C TYR A 89 11.59 4.71 -17.02
N THR A 90 10.78 5.74 -16.77
CA THR A 90 11.12 7.14 -17.05
C THR A 90 11.01 8.01 -15.79
N PRO A 91 11.83 9.08 -15.65
CA PRO A 91 11.66 10.07 -14.59
C PRO A 91 10.28 10.74 -14.64
N TYR A 92 9.48 10.50 -13.62
CA TYR A 92 8.17 11.12 -13.45
C TYR A 92 8.31 12.54 -12.87
N ARG A 93 9.11 12.69 -11.80
CA ARG A 93 9.41 13.98 -11.17
C ARG A 93 10.90 14.09 -10.79
N PHE A 94 11.41 15.32 -10.73
CA PHE A 94 12.79 15.69 -10.34
C PHE A 94 13.91 14.80 -10.92
N PRO A 95 14.07 14.68 -12.26
CA PRO A 95 15.10 13.84 -12.88
C PRO A 95 16.53 14.16 -12.43
N SER A 96 16.83 15.41 -12.07
CA SER A 96 18.13 15.84 -11.55
C SER A 96 18.48 15.30 -10.15
N ARG A 97 17.51 14.69 -9.46
CA ARG A 97 17.66 14.07 -8.14
C ARG A 97 17.65 12.55 -8.17
N ILE A 98 17.58 11.96 -9.37
CA ILE A 98 17.66 10.53 -9.62
C ILE A 98 19.08 10.22 -10.11
N THR A 99 19.78 9.32 -9.43
CA THR A 99 21.15 8.91 -9.80
C THR A 99 21.27 7.40 -9.79
N TYR A 100 22.14 6.85 -10.63
CA TYR A 100 22.35 5.40 -10.80
C TYR A 100 23.80 5.04 -10.46
N GLY A 101 24.03 3.86 -9.88
CA GLY A 101 25.35 3.36 -9.50
C GLY A 101 25.34 1.87 -9.16
N ASP A 102 26.45 1.35 -8.62
CA ASP A 102 26.59 -0.10 -8.36
C ASP A 102 25.53 -0.67 -7.39
N ASP A 103 24.98 0.16 -6.50
CA ASP A 103 23.91 -0.16 -5.54
C ASP A 103 22.49 0.11 -6.09
N GLY A 104 22.34 0.36 -7.40
CA GLY A 104 21.07 0.66 -8.07
C GLY A 104 20.75 2.14 -8.21
N VAL A 105 19.46 2.51 -8.14
CA VAL A 105 18.97 3.89 -8.26
C VAL A 105 18.74 4.54 -6.89
N ASN A 106 19.21 5.78 -6.76
CA ASN A 106 19.01 6.63 -5.59
C ASN A 106 18.07 7.79 -5.92
N PHE A 107 17.06 7.97 -5.08
CA PHE A 107 16.11 9.09 -5.10
C PHE A 107 16.47 10.05 -3.96
N THR A 108 16.89 11.27 -4.29
CA THR A 108 17.43 12.22 -3.29
C THR A 108 16.49 13.40 -3.03
N LEU A 109 15.92 13.47 -1.83
CA LEU A 109 15.25 14.67 -1.32
C LEU A 109 16.32 15.56 -0.66
N ALA A 110 16.88 16.51 -1.41
CA ALA A 110 17.96 17.38 -0.97
C ALA A 110 17.48 18.75 -0.46
N GLU A 111 16.35 19.24 -0.97
CA GLU A 111 15.71 20.46 -0.50
C GLU A 111 14.19 20.37 -0.52
N ARG A 112 13.52 21.36 0.09
CA ARG A 112 12.06 21.41 0.19
C ARG A 112 11.41 21.32 -1.21
N LEU A 113 10.31 20.58 -1.30
CA LEU A 113 9.54 20.25 -2.51
C LEU A 113 10.21 19.26 -3.49
N ASP A 114 11.46 18.80 -3.27
CA ASP A 114 11.98 17.65 -4.02
C ASP A 114 11.05 16.43 -3.83
N ASN A 115 10.64 15.80 -4.92
CA ASN A 115 9.91 14.52 -4.87
C ASN A 115 10.28 13.53 -5.99
N PRO A 116 11.58 13.19 -6.15
CA PRO A 116 12.04 12.38 -7.28
C PRO A 116 11.42 11.00 -7.31
N SER A 117 11.01 10.61 -8.51
CA SER A 117 10.25 9.38 -8.76
C SER A 117 10.44 8.87 -10.19
N LEU A 118 10.41 7.55 -10.34
CA LEU A 118 10.31 6.85 -11.63
C LEU A 118 8.88 6.33 -11.82
N VAL A 119 8.46 6.21 -13.08
CA VAL A 119 7.21 5.55 -13.51
C VAL A 119 7.52 4.52 -14.59
N SER A 120 6.79 3.39 -14.63
CA SER A 120 6.88 2.41 -15.72
C SER A 120 6.29 2.98 -17.02
N ASN A 121 6.96 2.72 -18.13
CA ASN A 121 6.48 3.13 -19.45
C ASN A 121 5.20 2.37 -19.81
N ASP A 122 5.20 1.07 -19.52
CA ASP A 122 4.10 0.12 -19.76
C ASP A 122 3.29 -0.15 -18.48
N TYR A 123 2.07 -0.64 -18.67
CA TYR A 123 1.15 -1.10 -17.63
C TYR A 123 1.23 -2.63 -17.51
N ILE A 124 0.87 -3.16 -16.34
CA ILE A 124 0.58 -4.59 -16.14
C ILE A 124 -0.90 -4.79 -15.81
N MET A 125 -1.45 -5.96 -16.14
CA MET A 125 -2.83 -6.31 -15.79
C MET A 125 -2.85 -7.65 -15.06
N PHE A 126 -2.91 -7.57 -13.73
CA PHE A 126 -2.49 -8.62 -12.80
C PHE A 126 -1.01 -9.01 -13.00
N GLY A 127 -0.39 -9.53 -11.95
CA GLY A 127 1.04 -9.81 -12.00
C GLY A 127 1.69 -10.04 -10.65
N ARG A 128 3.00 -10.18 -10.68
CA ARG A 128 3.85 -10.24 -9.50
C ARG A 128 5.04 -9.31 -9.65
N LEU A 129 5.35 -8.58 -8.58
CA LEU A 129 6.43 -7.62 -8.52
C LEU A 129 7.24 -7.87 -7.26
N GLU A 130 8.57 -7.80 -7.35
CA GLU A 130 9.45 -7.77 -6.18
C GLU A 130 10.43 -6.63 -6.30
N VAL A 131 10.37 -5.71 -5.34
CA VAL A 131 11.28 -4.58 -5.22
C VAL A 131 12.26 -4.83 -4.08
N GLN A 132 13.56 -4.81 -4.40
CA GLN A 132 14.63 -4.82 -3.41
C GLN A 132 15.04 -3.38 -3.14
N MET A 133 14.70 -2.86 -1.96
CA MET A 133 14.90 -1.46 -1.63
C MET A 133 15.25 -1.21 -0.16
N LYS A 134 15.82 -0.02 0.07
CA LYS A 134 16.07 0.56 1.40
C LYS A 134 15.41 1.93 1.45
N SER A 135 14.51 2.12 2.41
CA SER A 135 13.75 3.36 2.56
C SER A 135 14.59 4.47 3.20
N ALA A 136 14.17 5.71 2.97
CA ALA A 136 14.86 6.88 3.48
C ALA A 136 14.70 7.04 4.99
N LYS A 137 15.69 7.69 5.63
CA LYS A 137 15.57 8.22 7.01
C LYS A 137 15.07 9.65 6.97
N GLY A 138 14.50 10.10 8.08
CA GLY A 138 14.07 11.49 8.30
C GLY A 138 12.61 11.54 8.74
N LYS A 139 12.32 12.30 9.81
CA LYS A 139 10.95 12.52 10.27
C LYS A 139 10.15 13.22 9.17
N GLY A 140 8.90 12.82 8.92
CA GLY A 140 8.06 13.40 7.86
C GLY A 140 8.46 13.01 6.44
N VAL A 141 9.54 12.25 6.24
CA VAL A 141 9.98 11.76 4.93
C VAL A 141 9.30 10.43 4.66
N ILE A 142 8.77 10.27 3.45
CA ILE A 142 8.09 9.07 2.99
C ILE A 142 8.86 8.49 1.80
N SER A 143 9.08 7.19 1.81
CA SER A 143 9.42 6.41 0.62
C SER A 143 8.16 5.69 0.18
N SER A 144 7.90 5.64 -1.13
CA SER A 144 6.68 5.09 -1.71
C SER A 144 7.01 4.14 -2.85
N PHE A 145 6.32 3.00 -2.91
CA PHE A 145 6.27 2.10 -4.06
C PHE A 145 4.82 1.72 -4.27
N TYR A 146 4.22 2.15 -5.36
CA TYR A 146 2.81 1.97 -5.61
C TYR A 146 2.51 1.62 -7.08
N LEU A 147 1.37 1.00 -7.29
CA LEU A 147 0.77 0.77 -8.60
C LEU A 147 -0.51 1.58 -8.69
N GLN A 148 -0.78 2.21 -9.83
CA GLN A 148 -1.99 3.00 -10.05
C GLN A 148 -2.52 2.85 -11.48
N SER A 149 -3.84 2.73 -11.63
CA SER A 149 -4.55 2.71 -12.91
C SER A 149 -5.11 4.07 -13.32
N ASP A 150 -5.46 4.24 -14.60
CA ASP A 150 -6.06 5.48 -15.11
C ASP A 150 -7.47 5.76 -14.54
N ASP A 151 -8.17 4.73 -14.05
CA ASP A 151 -9.40 4.84 -13.26
C ASP A 151 -9.20 4.88 -11.74
N LEU A 152 -7.97 5.03 -11.25
CA LEU A 152 -7.61 5.23 -9.84
C LEU A 152 -7.90 4.02 -8.93
N ASP A 153 -7.84 2.79 -9.45
CA ASP A 153 -7.43 1.67 -8.59
C ASP A 153 -5.96 1.87 -8.20
N GLU A 154 -5.58 1.52 -6.98
CA GLU A 154 -4.25 1.78 -6.43
C GLU A 154 -3.81 0.66 -5.46
N ILE A 155 -2.51 0.36 -5.41
CA ILE A 155 -1.89 -0.63 -4.52
C ILE A 155 -0.57 -0.05 -4.00
N ASP A 156 -0.44 0.13 -2.69
CA ASP A 156 0.69 0.87 -2.11
C ASP A 156 1.52 0.08 -1.10
N LEU A 157 2.80 0.44 -1.03
CA LEU A 157 3.69 0.26 0.11
C LEU A 157 4.36 1.59 0.46
N GLU A 158 4.19 2.01 1.72
CA GLU A 158 4.64 3.30 2.24
C GLU A 158 5.54 3.10 3.47
N TRP A 159 6.74 3.69 3.46
CA TRP A 159 7.71 3.62 4.54
C TRP A 159 7.98 5.00 5.14
N PHE A 160 7.96 5.06 6.48
CA PHE A 160 8.06 6.29 7.25
C PHE A 160 9.50 6.51 7.71
N GLY A 161 10.18 7.55 7.23
CA GLY A 161 11.59 7.77 7.55
C GLY A 161 11.88 8.05 9.03
N GLY A 162 10.85 8.47 9.80
CA GLY A 162 10.90 8.60 11.25
C GLY A 162 10.78 7.27 12.02
N ASP A 163 10.23 6.22 11.41
CA ASP A 163 9.87 4.95 12.07
C ASP A 163 10.51 3.75 11.36
N GLY A 164 11.44 3.10 12.05
CA GLY A 164 12.14 1.91 11.57
C GLY A 164 11.56 0.61 12.08
N SER A 165 10.26 0.54 12.35
CA SER A 165 9.63 -0.68 12.89
C SER A 165 8.45 -1.19 12.07
N GLN A 166 8.03 -0.47 11.02
CA GLN A 166 6.85 -0.83 10.24
C GLN A 166 6.88 -0.33 8.78
N VAL A 167 6.07 -0.97 7.96
CA VAL A 167 5.63 -0.52 6.62
C VAL A 167 4.11 -0.45 6.60
N GLN A 168 3.53 0.51 5.89
CA GLN A 168 2.10 0.52 5.61
C GLN A 168 1.82 -0.09 4.23
N SER A 169 0.93 -1.07 4.17
CA SER A 169 0.27 -1.46 2.91
C SER A 169 -1.04 -0.69 2.77
N ASN A 170 -1.36 -0.21 1.58
CA ASN A 170 -2.65 0.41 1.31
C ASN A 170 -3.19 -0.01 -0.06
N PHE A 171 -4.45 0.30 -0.33
CA PHE A 171 -5.05 0.14 -1.64
C PHE A 171 -6.18 1.16 -1.80
N PHE A 172 -6.52 1.50 -3.03
CA PHE A 172 -7.78 2.17 -3.35
C PHE A 172 -8.49 1.44 -4.48
N SER A 173 -9.81 1.58 -4.52
CA SER A 173 -10.57 1.16 -5.68
C SER A 173 -11.35 2.34 -6.23
N LYS A 174 -11.12 2.63 -7.51
CA LYS A 174 -11.75 3.72 -8.28
C LYS A 174 -11.70 5.10 -7.61
N GLY A 175 -10.55 5.44 -7.03
CA GLY A 175 -10.30 6.70 -6.34
C GLY A 175 -11.16 6.91 -5.09
N ASN A 176 -11.82 5.87 -4.58
CA ASN A 176 -12.76 5.99 -3.48
C ASN A 176 -12.03 6.22 -2.14
N THR A 177 -11.93 7.49 -1.74
CA THR A 177 -11.33 7.96 -0.49
C THR A 177 -12.37 8.24 0.61
N THR A 178 -13.62 7.76 0.46
CA THR A 178 -14.74 8.02 1.40
C THR A 178 -14.47 7.50 2.82
N THR A 179 -13.56 6.53 2.96
CA THR A 179 -13.19 5.86 4.21
C THR A 179 -11.67 5.74 4.32
N TYR A 180 -11.17 5.67 5.57
CA TYR A 180 -9.74 5.59 5.91
C TYR A 180 -9.35 4.20 6.47
N ASP A 181 -10.05 3.16 6.02
CA ASP A 181 -10.01 1.79 6.54
C ASP A 181 -9.12 0.83 5.73
N ARG A 182 -8.55 1.29 4.60
CA ARG A 182 -7.78 0.45 3.67
C ARG A 182 -6.31 0.29 4.04
N GLY A 183 -5.75 1.23 4.82
CA GLY A 183 -4.36 1.20 5.26
C GLY A 183 -4.14 0.25 6.45
N GLU A 184 -3.18 -0.66 6.34
CA GLU A 184 -2.74 -1.56 7.42
C GLU A 184 -1.23 -1.42 7.62
N TYR A 185 -0.80 -1.37 8.89
CA TYR A 185 0.60 -1.27 9.29
C TYR A 185 1.13 -2.64 9.72
N HIS A 186 2.33 -2.98 9.25
CA HIS A 186 2.96 -4.29 9.46
C HIS A 186 4.32 -4.12 10.12
N SER A 187 4.54 -4.79 11.26
CA SER A 187 5.84 -4.79 11.93
C SER A 187 6.90 -5.52 11.10
N ILE A 188 8.02 -4.86 10.83
CA ILE A 188 9.17 -5.39 10.06
C ILE A 188 10.49 -4.99 10.72
N SER A 189 11.62 -5.57 10.29
CA SER A 189 12.95 -5.02 10.65
C SER A 189 13.19 -3.67 9.97
N ASP A 190 14.14 -2.87 10.48
CA ASP A 190 14.29 -1.46 10.08
C ASP A 190 14.54 -1.31 8.57
N PRO A 191 13.53 -0.85 7.80
CA PRO A 191 13.59 -0.80 6.33
C PRO A 191 14.58 0.25 5.81
N ARG A 192 15.16 1.05 6.73
CA ARG A 192 16.12 2.12 6.48
C ARG A 192 17.55 1.70 6.85
N ALA A 193 17.74 0.50 7.41
CA ALA A 193 19.04 -0.03 7.79
C ALA A 193 19.72 -0.73 6.60
N ASP A 194 19.03 -1.71 6.02
CA ASP A 194 19.52 -2.59 4.96
C ASP A 194 18.52 -2.67 3.78
N PHE A 195 18.91 -3.33 2.70
CA PHE A 195 17.99 -3.64 1.59
C PHE A 195 17.09 -4.83 1.97
N HIS A 196 15.80 -4.69 1.70
CA HIS A 196 14.78 -5.71 1.94
C HIS A 196 13.95 -5.95 0.67
N ASN A 197 13.43 -7.16 0.52
CA ASN A 197 12.59 -7.54 -0.61
C ASN A 197 11.11 -7.37 -0.23
N TYR A 198 10.37 -6.61 -1.03
CA TYR A 198 8.92 -6.46 -0.86
C TYR A 198 8.23 -6.97 -2.11
N THR A 199 7.32 -7.94 -1.93
CA THR A 199 6.62 -8.57 -3.05
C THR A 199 5.15 -8.18 -3.05
N ILE A 200 4.63 -7.80 -4.22
CA ILE A 200 3.20 -7.69 -4.49
C ILE A 200 2.82 -8.83 -5.43
N ASP A 201 1.82 -9.64 -5.07
CA ASP A 201 1.25 -10.69 -5.91
C ASP A 201 -0.24 -10.41 -6.09
N TRP A 202 -0.63 -10.02 -7.29
CA TRP A 202 -1.92 -9.41 -7.61
C TRP A 202 -2.63 -10.24 -8.68
N THR A 203 -3.73 -10.89 -8.28
CA THR A 203 -4.57 -11.73 -9.16
C THR A 203 -5.98 -11.17 -9.26
N SER A 204 -6.82 -11.75 -10.12
CA SER A 204 -8.26 -11.42 -10.16
C SER A 204 -9.04 -11.87 -8.92
N SER A 205 -8.43 -12.64 -8.01
CA SER A 205 -9.10 -13.23 -6.83
C SER A 205 -8.59 -12.70 -5.49
N GLU A 206 -7.30 -12.39 -5.42
CA GLU A 206 -6.63 -11.92 -4.21
C GLU A 206 -5.35 -11.15 -4.55
N LEU A 207 -5.04 -10.19 -3.67
CA LEU A 207 -3.87 -9.34 -3.67
C LEU A 207 -3.10 -9.60 -2.37
N LYS A 208 -1.79 -9.83 -2.47
CA LYS A 208 -0.92 -10.15 -1.34
C LYS A 208 0.30 -9.26 -1.31
N TRP A 209 0.69 -8.87 -0.10
CA TRP A 209 1.94 -8.16 0.17
C TRP A 209 2.84 -9.06 1.01
N TYR A 210 4.13 -9.07 0.68
CA TYR A 210 5.16 -9.84 1.37
C TYR A 210 6.35 -8.97 1.76
N PHE A 211 7.08 -9.40 2.78
CA PHE A 211 8.34 -8.82 3.25
C PHE A 211 9.34 -9.95 3.48
N ASP A 212 10.49 -9.90 2.79
CA ASP A 212 11.53 -10.95 2.79
C ASP A 212 10.97 -12.38 2.61
N GLY A 213 9.92 -12.51 1.80
CA GLY A 213 9.20 -13.75 1.52
C GLY A 213 8.10 -14.14 2.53
N GLU A 214 8.01 -13.46 3.68
CA GLU A 214 6.92 -13.65 4.65
C GLU A 214 5.67 -12.87 4.24
N LEU A 215 4.49 -13.49 4.36
CA LEU A 215 3.21 -12.88 3.99
C LEU A 215 2.78 -11.85 5.05
N LEU A 216 2.67 -10.58 4.67
CA LEU A 216 2.16 -9.52 5.53
C LEU A 216 0.63 -9.46 5.51
N ARG A 217 0.04 -9.39 4.32
CA ARG A 217 -1.40 -9.10 4.13
C ARG A 217 -1.99 -9.86 2.95
N THR A 218 -3.27 -10.17 3.03
CA THR A 218 -4.07 -10.67 1.89
C THR A 218 -5.39 -9.90 1.83
N LEU A 219 -5.64 -9.23 0.71
CA LEU A 219 -6.92 -8.64 0.34
C LEU A 219 -7.63 -9.60 -0.64
N LYS A 220 -8.90 -9.91 -0.40
CA LYS A 220 -9.75 -10.70 -1.29
C LYS A 220 -10.60 -9.79 -2.18
N ASN A 221 -10.99 -10.26 -3.37
CA ASN A 221 -11.79 -9.44 -4.30
C ASN A 221 -13.24 -9.17 -3.83
N ASP A 222 -13.71 -9.87 -2.80
CA ASP A 222 -15.01 -9.69 -2.16
C ASP A 222 -14.99 -8.64 -1.01
N SER A 223 -13.88 -7.92 -0.87
CA SER A 223 -13.72 -6.77 0.03
C SER A 223 -14.81 -5.72 -0.14
N SER A 224 -15.45 -5.35 0.98
CA SER A 224 -16.48 -4.30 1.01
C SER A 224 -15.96 -2.90 0.64
N SER A 225 -14.65 -2.69 0.73
CA SER A 225 -13.99 -1.40 0.46
C SER A 225 -13.45 -1.30 -0.97
N GLY A 226 -13.85 -2.24 -1.84
CA GLY A 226 -13.45 -2.37 -3.24
C GLY A 226 -12.26 -3.32 -3.43
N TYR A 227 -11.87 -3.53 -4.69
CA TYR A 227 -10.71 -4.35 -5.06
C TYR A 227 -10.01 -3.79 -6.32
N PRO A 228 -8.68 -3.54 -6.27
CA PRO A 228 -7.89 -3.10 -7.42
C PRO A 228 -7.90 -4.14 -8.55
N GLN A 229 -8.35 -3.76 -9.74
CA GLN A 229 -8.68 -4.72 -10.80
C GLN A 229 -8.56 -4.15 -12.23
N SER A 230 -7.87 -3.03 -12.40
CA SER A 230 -7.69 -2.34 -13.68
C SER A 230 -6.20 -2.17 -13.98
N PRO A 231 -5.74 -2.09 -15.25
CA PRO A 231 -4.32 -2.08 -15.60
C PRO A 231 -3.55 -0.98 -14.88
N MET A 232 -2.35 -1.26 -14.39
CA MET A 232 -1.59 -0.31 -13.57
C MET A 232 -0.18 -0.04 -14.08
N ARG A 233 0.23 1.23 -14.00
CA ARG A 233 1.64 1.64 -13.98
C ARG A 233 2.24 1.49 -12.60
N ILE A 234 3.54 1.30 -12.55
CA ILE A 234 4.35 1.19 -11.33
C ILE A 234 5.07 2.52 -11.11
N TYR A 235 4.96 3.06 -9.90
CA TYR A 235 5.56 4.32 -9.48
C TYR A 235 6.39 4.09 -8.22
N PHE A 236 7.54 4.74 -8.12
CA PHE A 236 8.36 4.68 -6.91
C PHE A 236 9.26 5.88 -6.74
N GLY A 237 9.44 6.32 -5.50
CA GLY A 237 10.18 7.54 -5.18
C GLY A 237 10.05 7.98 -3.72
N ILE A 238 10.59 9.16 -3.44
CA ILE A 238 10.67 9.76 -2.10
C ILE A 238 10.00 11.13 -2.09
N TRP A 239 9.36 11.50 -0.98
CA TRP A 239 8.75 12.81 -0.79
C TRP A 239 8.63 13.20 0.68
N ALA A 240 8.27 14.46 0.95
CA ALA A 240 8.04 14.97 2.30
C ALA A 240 6.53 15.03 2.61
N GLY A 241 5.99 13.97 3.21
CA GLY A 241 4.63 13.99 3.78
C GLY A 241 4.50 15.00 4.93
N GLY A 242 5.59 15.24 5.66
CA GLY A 242 5.71 16.25 6.71
C GLY A 242 6.05 17.67 6.23
N ASP A 243 5.90 18.00 4.94
CA ASP A 243 6.02 19.40 4.51
C ASP A 243 4.94 20.26 5.20
N TYR A 244 5.29 21.46 5.67
CA TYR A 244 4.39 22.32 6.43
C TYR A 244 3.23 22.92 5.64
N ASP A 245 3.27 22.90 4.30
CA ASP A 245 2.13 23.31 3.46
C ASP A 245 1.13 22.14 3.25
N ASN A 246 1.48 20.89 3.59
CA ASN A 246 0.55 19.75 3.52
C ASN A 246 -0.56 19.85 4.57
N GLY A 247 -1.65 19.10 4.37
CA GLY A 247 -2.74 19.02 5.36
C GLY A 247 -2.28 18.41 6.68
N GLU A 248 -2.78 18.93 7.81
CA GLU A 248 -2.39 18.53 9.18
C GLU A 248 -2.44 17.00 9.38
N GLY A 249 -3.46 16.32 8.86
CA GLY A 249 -3.56 14.86 8.92
C GLY A 249 -2.44 14.14 8.17
N VAL A 250 -2.02 14.62 6.98
CA VAL A 250 -0.91 14.04 6.21
C VAL A 250 0.42 14.25 6.94
N ILE A 251 0.61 15.42 7.55
CA ILE A 251 1.77 15.70 8.40
C ILE A 251 1.79 14.76 9.61
N GLU A 252 0.64 14.52 10.26
CA GLU A 252 0.52 13.59 11.40
C GLU A 252 0.84 12.14 10.98
N TRP A 253 0.24 11.64 9.89
CA TRP A 253 0.51 10.31 9.32
C TRP A 253 1.98 10.11 8.95
N ALA A 254 2.64 11.14 8.39
CA ALA A 254 4.06 11.09 8.08
C ALA A 254 4.99 11.09 9.32
N GLY A 255 4.41 11.11 10.53
CA GLY A 255 5.12 11.15 11.81
C GLY A 255 5.49 12.55 12.28
N GLY A 256 4.97 13.59 11.62
CA GLY A 256 5.17 15.02 11.92
C GLY A 256 6.04 15.76 10.90
N LEU A 257 6.33 17.03 11.19
CA LEU A 257 7.05 17.94 10.28
C LEU A 257 8.44 17.41 9.86
N THR A 258 8.77 17.61 8.59
CA THR A 258 10.07 17.32 7.99
C THR A 258 11.09 18.40 8.35
N ASP A 259 12.24 18.01 8.91
CA ASP A 259 13.36 18.92 9.15
C ASP A 259 14.32 18.92 7.96
N TYR A 260 14.11 19.85 7.02
CA TYR A 260 14.98 20.01 5.85
C TYR A 260 16.44 20.39 6.18
N SER A 261 16.79 20.69 7.44
CA SER A 261 18.19 20.85 7.84
C SER A 261 18.93 19.51 8.03
N GLU A 262 18.20 18.39 8.10
CA GLU A 262 18.76 17.03 8.09
C GLU A 262 18.94 16.46 6.67
N ALA A 263 18.50 17.18 5.63
CA ALA A 263 18.65 16.77 4.23
C ALA A 263 20.15 16.70 3.81
N PRO A 264 20.53 15.83 2.85
CA PRO A 264 19.66 15.04 1.98
C PRO A 264 19.14 13.75 2.60
N PHE A 265 17.87 13.43 2.29
CA PHE A 265 17.27 12.12 2.52
C PHE A 265 17.33 11.29 1.24
N VAL A 266 17.61 9.98 1.35
CA VAL A 266 17.82 9.12 0.19
C VAL A 266 17.07 7.80 0.34
N MET A 267 16.20 7.49 -0.62
CA MET A 267 15.65 6.16 -0.86
C MET A 267 16.51 5.47 -1.94
N GLN A 268 16.74 4.15 -1.79
CA GLN A 268 17.53 3.36 -2.74
C GLN A 268 16.74 2.15 -3.23
N VAL A 269 16.76 1.87 -4.53
CA VAL A 269 16.20 0.63 -5.13
C VAL A 269 17.30 -0.09 -5.89
N GLN A 270 17.59 -1.32 -5.50
CA GLN A 270 18.71 -2.13 -5.99
C GLN A 270 18.29 -3.09 -7.11
N ASN A 271 17.11 -3.68 -7.02
CA ASN A 271 16.55 -4.54 -8.06
C ASN A 271 15.02 -4.41 -8.08
N LEU A 272 14.41 -4.60 -9.26
CA LEU A 272 12.98 -4.68 -9.44
C LEU A 272 12.65 -5.73 -10.50
N VAL A 273 12.02 -6.82 -10.08
CA VAL A 273 11.49 -7.85 -10.98
C VAL A 273 9.98 -7.63 -11.13
N VAL A 274 9.48 -7.60 -12.37
CA VAL A 274 8.06 -7.40 -12.68
C VAL A 274 7.62 -8.47 -13.67
N SER A 275 6.51 -9.15 -13.38
CA SER A 275 5.91 -10.15 -14.27
C SER A 275 4.45 -9.82 -14.52
N ASP A 276 4.14 -9.47 -15.76
CA ASP A 276 2.77 -9.33 -16.24
C ASP A 276 2.14 -10.73 -16.44
N TYR A 277 0.97 -10.97 -15.86
CA TYR A 277 0.24 -12.22 -16.06
C TYR A 277 -0.57 -12.25 -17.36
N SER A 278 -0.68 -11.12 -18.06
CA SER A 278 -1.48 -10.94 -19.27
C SER A 278 -0.64 -10.91 -20.55
N THR A 279 -1.27 -11.18 -21.70
CA THR A 279 -0.64 -11.05 -23.02
C THR A 279 -1.35 -10.00 -23.85
N GLY A 280 -0.66 -9.40 -24.81
CA GLY A 280 -1.20 -8.42 -25.74
C GLY A 280 -0.16 -7.35 -26.05
N SER A 281 -0.54 -6.32 -26.81
CA SER A 281 0.25 -5.10 -26.97
C SER A 281 -0.25 -3.93 -26.11
N GLU A 282 -1.54 -3.90 -25.83
CA GLU A 282 -2.21 -2.80 -25.12
C GLU A 282 -3.41 -3.33 -24.30
N TYR A 283 -3.79 -2.63 -23.24
CA TYR A 283 -5.03 -2.81 -22.49
C TYR A 283 -6.03 -1.73 -22.85
N LYS A 284 -7.30 -2.09 -23.00
CA LYS A 284 -8.36 -1.17 -23.37
C LYS A 284 -9.58 -1.40 -22.50
N TYR A 285 -10.00 -0.34 -21.81
CA TYR A 285 -11.27 -0.30 -21.10
C TYR A 285 -12.44 -0.41 -22.08
N SER A 286 -13.26 -1.46 -21.97
CA SER A 286 -14.43 -1.70 -22.82
C SER A 286 -15.73 -1.46 -22.06
N GLY A 287 -16.10 -0.18 -21.94
CA GLY A 287 -17.26 0.28 -21.19
C GLY A 287 -16.86 1.09 -19.95
N ASP A 288 -17.84 1.36 -19.10
CA ASP A 288 -17.79 2.27 -17.95
C ASP A 288 -17.89 1.56 -16.59
N SER A 289 -17.92 0.23 -16.55
CA SER A 289 -17.96 -0.53 -15.29
C SER A 289 -16.62 -0.54 -14.55
N GLY A 290 -15.51 -0.55 -15.30
CA GLY A 290 -14.17 -0.79 -14.79
C GLY A 290 -13.98 -2.14 -14.08
N ASP A 291 -14.91 -3.08 -14.21
CA ASP A 291 -14.69 -4.46 -13.76
C ASP A 291 -13.56 -5.06 -14.62
N TRP A 292 -12.65 -5.87 -14.07
CA TRP A 292 -11.54 -6.44 -14.84
C TRP A 292 -11.99 -7.23 -16.08
N THR A 293 -13.21 -7.79 -16.05
CA THR A 293 -13.83 -8.48 -17.19
C THR A 293 -14.17 -7.56 -18.36
N SER A 294 -14.17 -6.24 -18.15
CA SER A 294 -14.29 -5.19 -19.17
C SER A 294 -12.94 -4.79 -19.80
N ILE A 295 -11.81 -5.32 -19.34
CA ILE A 295 -10.50 -5.01 -19.90
C ILE A 295 -10.22 -5.93 -21.11
N GLU A 296 -10.16 -5.33 -22.30
CA GLU A 296 -9.73 -5.96 -23.54
C GLU A 296 -8.19 -5.89 -23.62
N ALA A 297 -7.53 -7.03 -23.79
CA ALA A 297 -6.10 -7.07 -24.09
C ALA A 297 -5.90 -7.25 -25.60
N VAL A 298 -5.40 -6.21 -26.27
CA VAL A 298 -5.28 -6.12 -27.74
C VAL A 298 -4.29 -7.17 -28.25
N ASP A 299 -4.72 -7.96 -29.24
CA ASP A 299 -4.00 -9.13 -29.78
C ASP A 299 -3.54 -10.16 -28.72
N GLY A 300 -4.23 -10.21 -27.58
CA GLY A 300 -3.84 -11.05 -26.45
C GLY A 300 -5.00 -11.47 -25.55
N LYS A 301 -4.72 -11.61 -24.25
CA LYS A 301 -5.68 -12.04 -23.24
C LYS A 301 -5.23 -11.62 -21.84
N VAL A 302 -6.15 -11.05 -21.06
CA VAL A 302 -5.98 -10.89 -19.60
C VAL A 302 -5.77 -12.27 -18.94
N MET A 303 -4.78 -12.37 -18.06
CA MET A 303 -4.29 -13.64 -17.48
C MET A 303 -3.84 -14.67 -18.55
N GLY A 304 -3.39 -14.21 -19.72
CA GLY A 304 -3.00 -15.05 -20.85
C GLY A 304 -1.68 -15.81 -20.68
N ARG A 305 -0.82 -15.41 -19.73
CA ARG A 305 0.53 -15.98 -19.50
C ARG A 305 0.85 -16.34 -18.05
N GLU A 306 -0.08 -16.21 -17.10
CA GLU A 306 0.11 -16.42 -15.65
C GLU A 306 1.09 -17.56 -15.29
N SER A 307 0.81 -18.82 -15.68
CA SER A 307 1.67 -19.95 -15.32
C SER A 307 3.09 -19.88 -15.91
N LYS A 308 3.27 -19.19 -17.04
CA LYS A 308 4.59 -18.94 -17.65
C LYS A 308 5.31 -17.80 -16.91
N ALA A 309 4.58 -16.71 -16.67
CA ALA A 309 5.04 -15.53 -15.95
C ALA A 309 5.51 -15.84 -14.52
N ILE A 310 4.84 -16.75 -13.81
CA ILE A 310 5.26 -17.26 -12.49
C ILE A 310 6.59 -18.01 -12.58
N ASN A 311 6.79 -18.85 -13.61
CA ASN A 311 8.05 -19.58 -13.78
C ASN A 311 9.21 -18.62 -14.14
N GLU A 312 9.01 -17.71 -15.08
CA GLU A 312 10.01 -16.69 -15.46
C GLU A 312 10.39 -15.80 -14.26
N PHE A 313 9.42 -15.37 -13.45
CA PHE A 313 9.66 -14.60 -12.23
C PHE A 313 10.50 -15.39 -11.20
N ASN A 314 10.12 -16.65 -10.94
CA ASN A 314 10.85 -17.51 -10.02
C ASN A 314 12.29 -17.79 -10.49
N GLU A 315 12.51 -17.94 -11.80
CA GLU A 315 13.85 -18.13 -12.38
C GLU A 315 14.73 -16.88 -12.20
N MET A 316 14.19 -15.67 -12.38
CA MET A 316 14.92 -14.41 -12.16
C MET A 316 15.29 -14.23 -10.69
N VAL A 317 14.31 -14.25 -9.77
CA VAL A 317 14.55 -14.03 -8.33
C VAL A 317 15.46 -15.13 -7.71
N SER A 318 15.36 -16.37 -8.19
CA SER A 318 16.26 -17.45 -7.76
C SER A 318 17.69 -17.31 -8.30
N GLY A 319 17.86 -16.65 -9.45
CA GLY A 319 19.16 -16.40 -10.07
C GLY A 319 20.09 -15.56 -9.18
N ASP A 320 19.54 -14.53 -8.53
CA ASP A 320 20.25 -13.68 -7.58
C ASP A 320 20.65 -14.47 -6.31
N SER A 321 19.75 -15.33 -5.82
CA SER A 321 20.02 -16.21 -4.66
C SER A 321 21.13 -17.25 -4.90
N ALA A 322 21.41 -17.62 -6.15
CA ALA A 322 22.52 -18.51 -6.50
C ALA A 322 23.89 -17.79 -6.52
N SER A 323 23.90 -16.45 -6.63
CA SER A 323 25.14 -15.66 -6.69
C SER A 323 25.83 -15.49 -5.32
N SER A 324 25.06 -15.56 -4.23
CA SER A 324 25.52 -15.36 -2.86
C SER A 324 26.04 -16.64 -2.18
N ILE A 325 25.88 -17.82 -2.79
CA ILE A 325 26.33 -19.12 -2.25
C ILE A 325 27.43 -19.76 -3.12
N ASN A 326 28.49 -19.00 -3.46
CA ASN A 326 29.72 -19.62 -3.95
C ASN A 326 31.00 -18.82 -3.64
N SER A 327 31.34 -18.67 -2.35
CA SER A 327 32.63 -18.13 -1.90
C SER A 327 33.13 -18.76 -0.58
N SER A 328 33.11 -20.09 -0.52
CA SER A 328 33.71 -20.89 0.56
C SER A 328 34.33 -22.19 0.04
N SER A 329 35.25 -22.09 -0.93
CA SER A 329 36.13 -23.21 -1.30
C SER A 329 37.29 -23.33 -0.30
N ASP A 330 37.02 -23.95 0.85
CA ASP A 330 38.02 -24.20 1.89
C ASP A 330 39.14 -25.12 1.38
N SER A 331 40.39 -24.63 1.47
CA SER A 331 41.57 -25.29 0.95
C SER A 331 42.22 -26.17 2.01
N SER A 332 41.83 -27.45 2.01
CA SER A 332 42.57 -28.62 2.49
C SER A 332 43.86 -28.40 3.32
N GLU A 333 43.86 -28.84 4.57
CA GLU A 333 45.10 -29.35 5.19
C GLU A 333 44.86 -30.68 5.92
N THR A 334 45.87 -31.55 5.88
CA THR A 334 45.74 -33.00 6.14
C THR A 334 46.47 -33.40 7.41
N GLN A 335 45.80 -34.08 8.35
CA GLN A 335 46.46 -34.98 9.32
C GLN A 335 45.71 -36.31 9.50
N LYS A 336 46.42 -37.29 10.07
CA LYS A 336 46.41 -38.69 9.61
C LYS A 336 46.37 -39.68 10.78
N SER A 337 45.90 -40.91 10.50
CA SER A 337 45.85 -42.12 11.35
C SER A 337 44.52 -42.28 12.09
N THR A 338 43.94 -43.49 12.24
CA THR A 338 44.62 -44.79 12.43
C THR A 338 43.92 -45.97 11.73
N THR A 339 44.62 -47.11 11.63
CA THR A 339 44.35 -48.28 10.77
C THR A 339 43.62 -49.45 11.44
N SER A 340 42.62 -50.05 10.77
CA SER A 340 42.28 -51.50 10.78
C SER A 340 41.02 -51.74 9.89
N VAL A 341 40.97 -52.43 8.75
CA VAL A 341 41.56 -53.68 8.20
C VAL A 341 40.69 -54.93 8.42
N ILE A 342 40.05 -55.38 7.32
CA ILE A 342 39.61 -56.73 6.91
C ILE A 342 38.22 -57.29 7.34
N SER A 343 37.59 -57.89 6.31
CA SER A 343 36.37 -58.74 6.20
C SER A 343 36.48 -60.09 6.96
N THR A 344 35.63 -61.12 6.90
CA THR A 344 34.49 -61.61 6.07
C THR A 344 33.43 -62.24 7.01
N ASP A 345 32.17 -62.48 6.61
CA ASP A 345 31.56 -63.75 6.10
C ASP A 345 30.09 -63.76 6.60
N SER A 346 29.09 -64.50 6.11
CA SER A 346 28.88 -65.29 4.88
C SER A 346 27.40 -65.78 4.84
N VAL A 347 26.72 -65.76 3.68
CA VAL A 347 25.73 -66.77 3.20
C VAL A 347 24.41 -66.94 4.06
N GLN A 348 23.16 -66.95 3.56
CA GLN A 348 22.60 -67.80 2.48
C GLN A 348 21.21 -67.33 1.95
N HIS A 349 20.92 -67.73 0.70
CA HIS A 349 19.63 -67.98 -0.01
C HIS A 349 18.33 -68.24 0.81
N SER A 350 17.08 -68.14 0.29
CA SER A 350 16.54 -68.08 -1.10
C SER A 350 15.02 -67.82 -1.19
N SER A 351 14.54 -67.17 -2.28
CA SER A 351 13.32 -67.48 -3.10
C SER A 351 11.90 -67.55 -2.44
N ALA A 352 10.76 -67.36 -3.11
CA ALA A 352 10.43 -67.26 -4.55
C ALA A 352 9.14 -66.45 -4.80
N SER A 353 8.91 -66.05 -6.06
CA SER A 353 7.74 -65.30 -6.55
C SER A 353 6.44 -66.12 -6.64
N ARG A 354 5.29 -65.42 -6.76
CA ARG A 354 4.13 -65.89 -7.53
C ARG A 354 3.48 -64.76 -8.33
N THR A 355 3.00 -65.12 -9.53
CA THR A 355 2.32 -64.25 -10.51
C THR A 355 1.13 -65.01 -11.09
N SER A 356 0.01 -64.35 -11.37
CA SER A 356 -1.05 -64.87 -12.26
C SER A 356 -2.04 -63.78 -12.71
N SER A 357 -2.33 -63.72 -14.01
CA SER A 357 -3.46 -63.01 -14.65
C SER A 357 -4.74 -63.89 -14.63
N ILE A 358 -5.92 -63.60 -15.22
CA ILE A 358 -6.43 -62.73 -16.32
C ILE A 358 -7.92 -62.37 -15.99
N ALA A 359 -8.77 -61.61 -16.69
CA ALA A 359 -8.78 -61.03 -18.06
C ALA A 359 -9.42 -59.60 -18.08
N ALA A 360 -10.32 -59.30 -19.03
CA ALA A 360 -11.03 -58.01 -19.23
C ALA A 360 -12.44 -58.21 -19.87
N GLU A 361 -13.10 -57.10 -20.25
CA GLU A 361 -14.39 -56.94 -20.99
C GLU A 361 -15.71 -57.11 -20.19
N ASP A 362 -16.85 -56.45 -20.47
CA ASP A 362 -17.19 -55.14 -21.09
C ASP A 362 -18.72 -54.87 -20.85
N ALA A 363 -19.23 -53.68 -21.24
CA ALA A 363 -20.60 -53.38 -21.69
C ALA A 363 -21.74 -53.01 -20.68
N THR A 364 -21.95 -51.69 -20.55
CA THR A 364 -23.24 -50.94 -20.73
C THR A 364 -24.53 -51.26 -19.93
N SER A 365 -25.06 -50.23 -19.25
CA SER A 365 -26.34 -49.52 -19.56
C SER A 365 -27.35 -49.27 -18.41
N SER A 366 -28.10 -48.16 -18.57
CA SER A 366 -29.44 -47.86 -18.03
C SER A 366 -29.58 -47.27 -16.61
N ALA A 367 -30.20 -46.09 -16.59
CA ALA A 367 -30.73 -45.37 -15.43
C ALA A 367 -31.97 -46.03 -14.80
N ASP A 368 -32.33 -45.62 -13.57
CA ASP A 368 -33.56 -44.85 -13.37
C ASP A 368 -33.53 -44.00 -12.06
N SER A 369 -34.49 -43.09 -11.94
CA SER A 369 -34.70 -42.11 -10.87
C SER A 369 -35.59 -42.64 -9.72
N SER A 370 -35.45 -42.10 -8.50
CA SER A 370 -36.64 -41.81 -7.68
C SER A 370 -36.40 -40.76 -6.57
N THR A 371 -37.30 -39.78 -6.55
CA THR A 371 -37.49 -38.72 -5.55
C THR A 371 -38.11 -39.25 -4.25
N ILE A 372 -37.78 -38.66 -3.09
CA ILE A 372 -38.74 -38.46 -1.98
C ILE A 372 -38.58 -37.04 -1.41
N THR A 373 -39.72 -36.44 -1.08
CA THR A 373 -39.94 -35.06 -0.64
C THR A 373 -40.12 -34.90 0.88
N GLU A 374 -39.79 -33.71 1.38
CA GLU A 374 -40.44 -32.95 2.48
C GLU A 374 -40.90 -33.63 3.79
N SER A 375 -40.55 -33.01 4.92
CA SER A 375 -41.57 -32.31 5.74
C SER A 375 -40.97 -31.41 6.83
N VAL A 376 -41.67 -30.31 7.11
CA VAL A 376 -41.38 -29.31 8.15
C VAL A 376 -42.25 -29.60 9.38
N SER A 377 -41.76 -29.34 10.59
CA SER A 377 -42.60 -28.95 11.74
C SER A 377 -41.79 -28.28 12.85
N SER A 378 -42.46 -27.46 13.66
CA SER A 378 -41.86 -26.41 14.48
C SER A 378 -42.07 -26.57 15.99
N SER A 379 -41.18 -25.93 16.76
CA SER A 379 -41.46 -25.18 18.01
C SER A 379 -42.22 -25.83 19.17
N THR A 380 -41.52 -26.02 20.31
CA THR A 380 -41.94 -25.45 21.63
C THR A 380 -40.81 -25.46 22.67
N GLU A 381 -40.87 -24.50 23.58
CA GLU A 381 -40.08 -24.39 24.84
C GLU A 381 -40.97 -24.89 26.02
N ILE A 382 -40.64 -24.92 27.32
CA ILE A 382 -39.57 -24.40 28.21
C ILE A 382 -39.24 -25.57 29.21
N THR A 383 -38.08 -25.77 29.85
CA THR A 383 -37.63 -25.18 31.15
C THR A 383 -36.32 -25.83 31.66
N ASP A 384 -35.50 -25.04 32.36
CA ASP A 384 -34.48 -25.35 33.39
C ASP A 384 -34.07 -26.80 33.73
N ASN A 385 -32.75 -27.03 33.80
CA ASN A 385 -32.07 -27.01 35.11
C ASN A 385 -30.56 -26.69 35.00
N SER A 386 -30.03 -26.01 36.01
CA SER A 386 -28.60 -25.62 36.12
C SER A 386 -27.80 -26.62 36.96
N THR A 387 -26.53 -26.84 36.59
CA THR A 387 -25.51 -27.28 37.54
C THR A 387 -24.13 -26.72 37.17
N THR A 388 -23.62 -25.83 38.02
CA THR A 388 -22.25 -25.31 37.95
C THR A 388 -21.25 -26.27 38.57
N LEU A 389 -20.00 -26.22 38.11
CA LEU A 389 -18.85 -26.91 38.70
C LEU A 389 -17.76 -25.88 39.03
N SER A 390 -17.29 -25.88 40.28
CA SER A 390 -16.26 -24.97 40.79
C SER A 390 -15.49 -25.61 41.95
N THR A 391 -14.43 -24.93 42.42
CA THR A 391 -13.56 -25.28 43.58
C THR A 391 -12.56 -26.44 43.30
N ILE A 392 -11.32 -26.51 43.83
CA ILE A 392 -10.61 -25.83 44.95
C ILE A 392 -9.11 -25.69 44.54
N TYR A 393 -8.31 -24.67 44.88
CA TYR A 393 -7.52 -24.40 46.12
C TYR A 393 -6.45 -23.33 45.74
N SER A 394 -5.77 -22.55 46.60
CA SER A 394 -5.70 -22.34 48.07
C SER A 394 -5.29 -20.88 48.38
N GLU A 395 -5.46 -20.44 49.64
CA GLU A 395 -4.83 -19.22 50.18
C GLU A 395 -3.53 -19.53 50.96
N HIS A 396 -2.65 -18.53 51.15
CA HIS A 396 -1.87 -18.40 52.38
C HIS A 396 -1.59 -16.91 52.69
N SER A 397 -1.60 -16.54 53.96
CA SER A 397 -1.57 -15.16 54.47
C SER A 397 -0.45 -14.92 55.51
N SER A 398 -0.51 -13.79 56.24
CA SER A 398 0.38 -13.24 57.30
C SER A 398 1.58 -12.41 56.76
N GLU A 399 1.65 -11.07 56.94
CA GLU A 399 1.89 -10.21 58.15
C GLU A 399 3.40 -9.87 58.32
N ASN A 400 3.87 -8.70 58.81
CA ASN A 400 3.28 -7.39 59.17
C ASN A 400 4.43 -6.32 59.27
N GLU A 401 4.11 -5.07 59.63
CA GLU A 401 5.01 -3.96 60.06
C GLU A 401 6.00 -3.36 59.03
N SER A 402 6.60 -2.17 59.21
CA SER A 402 6.21 -0.87 59.82
C SER A 402 7.39 0.09 59.61
N GLY A 403 7.19 1.34 59.14
CA GLY A 403 8.33 2.25 58.92
C GLY A 403 7.94 3.64 58.41
N SER A 404 8.14 4.66 59.24
CA SER A 404 7.71 6.05 59.00
C SER A 404 8.88 6.98 58.62
N THR A 405 8.55 8.26 58.38
CA THR A 405 9.42 9.45 58.22
C THR A 405 10.29 9.52 56.95
N THR A 406 10.22 10.49 56.02
CA THR A 406 9.83 11.93 55.90
C THR A 406 10.99 12.93 55.90
N VAL A 407 10.94 13.89 54.94
CA VAL A 407 11.33 15.32 55.07
C VAL A 407 12.85 15.67 55.05
N ALA A 408 13.32 16.79 54.47
CA ALA A 408 12.82 17.68 53.39
C ALA A 408 13.87 18.78 53.01
N SER A 409 13.54 19.57 51.98
CA SER A 409 13.70 21.04 51.89
C SER A 409 15.08 21.73 51.82
N SER A 410 15.23 22.57 50.78
CA SER A 410 15.17 24.04 50.94
C SER A 410 14.69 24.67 49.61
N LYS A 411 13.61 25.46 49.43
CA LYS A 411 12.97 26.65 50.09
C LYS A 411 13.47 28.03 49.64
N ALA A 412 12.65 28.72 48.82
CA ALA A 412 12.17 30.12 48.94
C ALA A 412 11.12 30.34 47.81
N SER A 413 9.82 30.63 48.01
CA SER A 413 9.13 31.74 48.73
C SER A 413 9.30 33.10 48.01
N ALA A 414 8.27 33.90 47.67
CA ALA A 414 6.80 33.86 47.86
C ALA A 414 6.09 34.53 46.63
N ASP A 415 4.81 34.94 46.55
CA ASP A 415 3.69 35.06 47.51
C ASP A 415 2.29 35.16 46.80
N GLN A 416 1.20 35.19 47.60
CA GLN A 416 -0.22 35.57 47.37
C GLN A 416 -0.92 35.52 45.98
N GLY A 417 -2.14 34.93 45.95
CA GLY A 417 -3.13 35.20 44.88
C GLY A 417 -4.31 34.23 44.71
N GLU A 418 -5.14 34.01 45.75
CA GLU A 418 -6.30 33.09 45.70
C GLU A 418 -7.63 33.81 45.36
N ILE A 419 -8.36 33.38 44.31
CA ILE A 419 -9.85 33.31 44.28
C ILE A 419 -10.29 32.10 43.41
N VAL A 420 -11.23 31.31 43.93
CA VAL A 420 -11.71 30.02 43.40
C VAL A 420 -12.91 30.16 42.44
N ARG A 421 -12.98 29.32 41.40
CA ARG A 421 -14.25 28.81 40.80
C ARG A 421 -14.12 27.32 40.39
N PRO A 422 -15.23 26.54 40.35
CA PRO A 422 -15.18 25.09 40.58
C PRO A 422 -15.36 24.21 39.33
N LEU A 423 -15.05 22.91 39.48
CA LEU A 423 -15.53 21.85 38.58
C LEU A 423 -17.07 21.72 38.66
N TYR A 424 -17.69 21.29 37.56
CA TYR A 424 -18.62 20.14 37.59
C TYR A 424 -18.68 19.47 36.22
N SER A 425 -18.99 18.17 36.22
CA SER A 425 -18.95 17.27 35.06
C SER A 425 -20.36 16.98 34.49
N CYS A 426 -20.38 16.22 33.39
CA CYS A 426 -21.38 15.22 33.02
C CYS A 426 -22.56 15.57 32.06
N VAL A 427 -22.59 14.71 31.02
CA VAL A 427 -23.75 14.03 30.40
C VAL A 427 -24.42 14.66 29.18
N ALA A 428 -24.65 13.77 28.19
CA ALA A 428 -25.16 14.01 26.86
C ALA A 428 -26.69 13.98 26.75
N ALA A 429 -27.23 14.51 25.65
CA ALA A 429 -28.51 14.05 25.09
C ALA A 429 -28.57 14.30 23.57
N ILE A 430 -28.89 13.23 22.83
CA ILE A 430 -29.33 13.28 21.42
C ILE A 430 -30.85 13.41 21.43
N THR A 431 -31.44 14.31 20.62
CA THR A 431 -32.60 14.01 19.75
C THR A 431 -32.99 15.20 18.87
N ALA A 432 -33.45 14.90 17.65
CA ALA A 432 -33.96 15.87 16.68
C ALA A 432 -35.50 15.81 16.59
N LEU A 433 -36.13 16.84 16.00
CA LEU A 433 -37.25 16.79 15.01
C LEU A 433 -37.67 18.24 14.65
N ILE A 434 -37.76 18.64 13.36
CA ILE A 434 -39.00 18.74 12.53
C ILE A 434 -39.98 19.82 13.05
N PHE A 435 -40.51 20.80 12.29
CA PHE A 435 -40.58 21.09 10.84
C PHE A 435 -40.94 22.59 10.61
N ALA A 436 -40.76 23.14 9.39
CA ALA A 436 -41.80 23.83 8.58
C ALA A 436 -41.25 24.88 7.57
N MET A 437 -41.55 24.66 6.27
CA MET A 437 -41.98 25.59 5.19
C MET A 437 -41.38 27.02 5.13
N ILE A 438 -40.96 27.54 3.98
CA ILE A 438 -41.46 27.37 2.59
C ILE A 438 -40.29 27.15 1.62
#